data_AF-A0A316SH49-F1
#
_entry.id   AF-A0A316SH49-F1
#
_cell.length_a   1.000
_cell.length_b   1.000
_cell.length_c   1.000
_cell.angle_alpha   90.00
_cell.angle_beta   90.00
_cell.angle_gamma   90.00
#
_symmetry.space_group_name_H-M   'P 1'
#
loop_
_entity.id
_entity.type
_entity.pdbx_description
1 polymer ?
#
loop_
_entity_poly.entity_id
_entity_poly.type
_entity_poly.pdbx_seq_one_letter_code
_entity_poly.pdbx_strand_id
1 'polypeptide(L)'
;MSFQDWMAALQAVILFLGLGATFLTLSIHRKEAKNLATLNLIIHQRSDSELNEALDIMTDLINSRQKYSDLSSYFNDRKSKEAQALLKVLNFREFVAVGINSGIIDESTYKRAFCSTVLRDWDNLEHTVKAMRKEFNKETLFQDLEILANRWKKKPLKCKI
;
A
#
# COMPACT_ATOMS: atom_id res chain seq x y z
N MET A 1 -26.48 51.29 -16.46
CA MET A 1 -26.63 49.95 -15.86
C MET A 1 -27.94 49.93 -15.10
N SER A 2 -28.89 49.13 -15.56
CA SER A 2 -30.20 48.96 -14.92
C SER A 2 -30.04 48.18 -13.60
N PHE A 3 -30.91 48.42 -12.63
CA PHE A 3 -31.01 47.62 -11.40
C PHE A 3 -31.13 46.11 -11.70
N GLN A 4 -31.76 45.75 -12.82
CA GLN A 4 -31.85 44.36 -13.29
C GLN A 4 -30.48 43.76 -13.70
N ASP A 5 -29.58 44.55 -14.29
CA ASP A 5 -28.25 44.08 -14.70
C ASP A 5 -27.39 43.74 -13.46
N TRP A 6 -27.54 44.54 -12.40
CA TRP A 6 -26.86 44.30 -11.12
C TRP A 6 -27.38 43.05 -10.42
N MET A 7 -28.70 42.82 -10.45
CA MET A 7 -29.31 41.60 -9.90
C MET A 7 -28.86 40.34 -10.67
N ALA A 8 -28.79 40.42 -12.00
CA ALA A 8 -28.31 39.31 -12.83
C ALA A 8 -26.83 38.99 -12.60
N ALA A 9 -25.98 40.02 -12.47
CA ALA A 9 -24.57 39.85 -12.14
C ALA A 9 -24.39 39.18 -10.75
N LEU A 10 -25.19 39.59 -9.77
CA LEU A 10 -25.15 39.03 -8.41
C LEU A 10 -25.59 37.56 -8.38
N GLN A 11 -26.63 37.19 -9.14
CA GLN A 11 -27.05 35.80 -9.29
C GLN A 11 -25.98 34.92 -9.97
N ALA A 12 -25.31 35.44 -11.01
CA ALA A 12 -24.24 34.70 -11.68
C ALA A 12 -23.06 34.41 -10.73
N VAL A 13 -22.65 35.37 -9.91
CA VAL A 13 -21.59 35.19 -8.90
C VAL A 13 -21.97 34.11 -7.88
N ILE A 14 -23.22 34.10 -7.40
CA ILE A 14 -23.70 33.07 -6.46
C ILE A 14 -23.64 31.67 -7.10
N LEU A 15 -24.02 31.53 -8.37
CA LEU A 15 -23.94 30.25 -9.10
C LEU A 15 -22.49 29.76 -9.22
N PHE A 16 -21.55 30.64 -9.57
CA PHE A 16 -20.13 30.27 -9.66
C PHE A 16 -19.53 29.86 -8.30
N LEU A 17 -19.91 30.56 -7.22
CA LEU A 17 -19.50 30.20 -5.87
C LEU A 17 -20.07 28.83 -5.44
N GLY A 18 -21.33 28.55 -5.78
CA GLY A 18 -21.95 27.25 -5.54
C GLY A 18 -21.27 26.11 -6.30
N LEU A 19 -20.94 26.32 -7.57
CA LEU A 19 -20.19 25.36 -8.38
C LEU A 19 -18.77 25.12 -7.82
N GLY A 20 -18.10 26.17 -7.35
CA GLY A 20 -16.79 26.05 -6.69
C GLY A 20 -16.87 25.24 -5.40
N ALA A 21 -17.86 25.53 -4.54
CA ALA A 21 -18.06 24.81 -3.28
C ALA A 21 -18.37 23.32 -3.52
N THR A 22 -19.24 22.99 -4.47
CA THR A 22 -19.58 21.59 -4.79
C THR A 22 -18.38 20.80 -5.33
N PHE A 23 -17.54 21.42 -6.16
CA PHE A 23 -16.30 20.81 -6.66
C PHE A 23 -15.28 20.52 -5.53
N LEU A 24 -15.15 21.47 -4.59
CA LEU A 24 -14.30 21.29 -3.40
C LEU A 24 -14.83 20.16 -2.50
N THR A 25 -16.13 20.14 -2.23
CA THR A 25 -16.79 19.11 -1.43
C THR A 25 -16.60 17.71 -2.02
N LEU A 26 -16.73 17.54 -3.35
CA LEU A 26 -16.48 16.26 -4.02
C LEU A 26 -15.03 15.77 -3.86
N SER A 27 -14.07 16.69 -3.88
CA SER A 27 -12.65 16.37 -3.69
C SER A 27 -12.36 15.96 -2.25
N ILE A 28 -13.03 16.59 -1.27
CA ILE A 28 -12.92 16.25 0.15
C ILE A 28 -13.50 14.86 0.42
N HIS A 29 -14.68 14.53 -0.12
CA HIS A 29 -15.29 13.21 0.05
C HIS A 29 -14.43 12.08 -0.53
N ARG A 30 -13.75 12.30 -1.66
CA ARG A 30 -12.80 11.33 -2.21
C ARG A 30 -11.63 11.05 -1.25
N LYS A 31 -11.13 12.07 -0.56
CA LYS A 31 -10.05 11.93 0.42
C LYS A 31 -10.51 11.16 1.66
N GLU A 32 -11.70 11.48 2.16
CA GLU A 32 -12.31 10.82 3.31
C GLU A 32 -12.58 9.32 3.04
N ALA A 33 -13.14 9.01 1.86
CA ALA A 33 -13.36 7.62 1.44
C ALA A 33 -12.06 6.80 1.37
N LYS A 34 -10.96 7.39 0.84
CA LYS A 34 -9.65 6.73 0.79
C LYS A 34 -9.05 6.51 2.18
N ASN A 35 -9.21 7.47 3.09
CA ASN A 35 -8.77 7.34 4.48
C ASN A 35 -9.53 6.22 5.20
N LEU A 36 -10.85 6.12 4.99
CA LEU A 36 -11.68 5.05 5.56
C LEU A 36 -11.32 3.68 4.97
N ALA A 37 -11.09 3.57 3.66
CA ALA A 37 -10.64 2.33 3.03
C ALA A 37 -9.28 1.89 3.60
N THR A 38 -8.36 2.84 3.79
CA THR A 38 -7.05 2.59 4.41
C THR A 38 -7.19 2.13 5.86
N LEU A 39 -8.03 2.80 6.65
CA LEU A 39 -8.30 2.44 8.04
C LEU A 39 -8.94 1.05 8.16
N ASN A 40 -9.93 0.74 7.33
CA ASN A 40 -10.55 -0.58 7.28
C ASN A 40 -9.55 -1.67 6.88
N LEU A 41 -8.67 -1.39 5.91
CA LEU A 41 -7.59 -2.32 5.56
C LEU A 41 -6.65 -2.56 6.74
N ILE A 42 -6.26 -1.51 7.46
CA ILE A 42 -5.38 -1.63 8.63
C ILE A 42 -6.08 -2.42 9.76
N ILE A 43 -7.36 -2.17 10.01
CA ILE A 43 -8.15 -2.90 11.00
C ILE A 43 -8.25 -4.38 10.60
N HIS A 44 -8.57 -4.65 9.34
CA HIS A 44 -8.69 -6.01 8.81
C HIS A 44 -7.36 -6.77 8.90
N GLN A 45 -6.26 -6.14 8.48
CA GLN A 45 -4.90 -6.66 8.61
C GLN A 45 -4.59 -7.04 10.06
N ARG A 46 -5.03 -6.24 11.03
CA ARG A 46 -4.78 -6.49 12.45
C ARG A 46 -5.65 -7.63 13.01
N SER A 47 -6.86 -7.80 12.50
CA SER A 47 -7.79 -8.86 12.92
C SER A 47 -7.52 -10.22 12.27
N ASP A 48 -6.74 -10.27 11.19
CA ASP A 48 -6.41 -11.50 10.48
C ASP A 48 -5.36 -12.29 11.26
N SER A 49 -5.83 -13.18 12.14
CA SER A 49 -4.99 -14.09 12.92
C SER A 49 -4.09 -14.96 12.05
N GLU A 50 -4.57 -15.26 10.84
CA GLU A 50 -3.98 -16.16 9.87
C GLU A 50 -2.83 -15.47 9.10
N LEU A 51 -2.91 -14.15 8.92
CA LEU A 51 -1.80 -13.31 8.44
C LEU A 51 -0.79 -13.01 9.56
N ASN A 52 -1.27 -12.78 10.78
CA ASN A 52 -0.39 -12.56 11.93
C ASN A 52 0.49 -13.79 12.20
N GLU A 53 -0.07 -15.00 12.17
CA GLU A 53 0.70 -16.25 12.29
C GLU A 53 1.76 -16.37 11.18
N ALA A 54 1.40 -16.04 9.94
CA ALA A 54 2.35 -16.04 8.83
C ALA A 54 3.48 -15.00 8.99
N LEU A 55 3.16 -13.83 9.55
CA LEU A 55 4.15 -12.79 9.88
C LEU A 55 5.07 -13.19 11.02
N ASP A 56 4.56 -13.91 12.03
CA ASP A 56 5.34 -14.45 13.13
C ASP A 56 6.32 -15.50 12.61
N ILE A 57 5.84 -16.47 11.81
CA ILE A 57 6.69 -17.48 11.15
C ILE A 57 7.76 -16.79 10.29
N MET A 58 7.39 -15.80 9.47
CA MET A 58 8.36 -15.04 8.66
C MET A 58 9.40 -14.34 9.54
N THR A 59 8.98 -13.73 10.64
CA THR A 59 9.87 -13.02 11.57
C THR A 59 10.83 -13.98 12.25
N ASP A 60 10.35 -15.15 12.68
CA ASP A 60 11.18 -16.21 13.25
C ASP A 60 12.19 -16.76 12.24
N LEU A 61 11.78 -16.96 10.98
CA LEU A 61 12.67 -17.37 9.89
C LEU A 61 13.74 -16.31 9.57
N ILE A 62 13.42 -15.03 9.73
CA ILE A 62 14.38 -13.93 9.54
C ILE A 62 15.34 -13.85 10.73
N ASN A 63 14.84 -13.97 11.96
CA ASN A 63 15.62 -13.86 13.18
C ASN A 63 16.52 -15.07 13.44
N SER A 64 16.08 -16.26 13.03
CA SER A 64 16.87 -17.50 13.10
C SER A 64 18.02 -17.56 12.07
N ARG A 65 18.10 -16.59 11.15
CA ARG A 65 19.15 -16.50 10.13
C ARG A 65 20.25 -15.52 10.52
N GLN A 66 21.46 -15.80 9.99
CA GLN A 66 22.39 -14.73 9.66
C GLN A 66 21.84 -13.93 8.47
N LYS A 67 21.78 -12.60 8.66
CA LYS A 67 21.48 -11.56 7.67
C LYS A 67 21.92 -12.02 6.26
N TYR A 68 21.00 -12.05 5.29
CA TYR A 68 21.23 -12.38 3.85
C TYR A 68 21.14 -13.84 3.38
N SER A 69 20.69 -14.79 4.20
CA SER A 69 20.36 -16.12 3.68
C SER A 69 19.12 -16.05 2.76
N ASP A 70 19.18 -16.69 1.57
CA ASP A 70 18.13 -16.65 0.56
C ASP A 70 16.88 -17.39 1.05
N LEU A 71 15.73 -16.72 1.13
CA LEU A 71 14.45 -17.32 1.54
C LEU A 71 13.91 -18.25 0.44
N SER A 72 14.48 -18.22 -0.78
CA SER A 72 14.11 -19.10 -1.89
C SER A 72 14.21 -20.60 -1.57
N SER A 73 15.12 -21.02 -0.69
CA SER A 73 15.32 -22.43 -0.36
C SER A 73 14.09 -23.09 0.29
N TYR A 74 13.25 -22.31 0.98
CA TYR A 74 12.02 -22.79 1.59
C TYR A 74 10.93 -23.04 0.54
N PHE A 75 11.03 -22.41 -0.64
CA PHE A 75 10.12 -22.63 -1.76
C PHE A 75 10.40 -23.92 -2.54
N ASN A 76 11.49 -24.64 -2.22
CA ASN A 76 11.74 -25.98 -2.76
C ASN A 76 10.63 -26.96 -2.36
N ASP A 77 10.15 -26.87 -1.12
CA ASP A 77 8.92 -27.53 -0.69
C ASP A 77 7.82 -26.50 -0.49
N ARG A 78 7.09 -26.22 -1.57
CA ARG A 78 5.96 -25.27 -1.55
C ARG A 78 4.81 -25.68 -0.63
N LYS A 79 4.78 -26.92 -0.15
CA LYS A 79 3.77 -27.39 0.80
C LYS A 79 4.22 -27.20 2.25
N SER A 80 5.48 -26.86 2.49
CA SER A 80 5.97 -26.51 3.82
C SER A 80 5.17 -25.33 4.40
N LYS A 81 4.99 -25.34 5.72
CA LYS A 81 4.26 -24.27 6.42
C LYS A 81 4.95 -22.92 6.22
N GLU A 82 6.28 -22.94 6.18
CA GLU A 82 7.16 -21.81 5.97
C GLU A 82 6.97 -21.19 4.59
N ALA A 83 6.95 -22.00 3.52
CA ALA A 83 6.70 -21.52 2.17
C ALA A 83 5.30 -20.91 2.04
N GLN A 84 4.29 -21.54 2.63
CA GLN A 84 2.91 -21.03 2.62
C GLN A 84 2.80 -19.71 3.38
N ALA A 85 3.44 -19.60 4.55
CA ALA A 85 3.50 -18.36 5.33
C ALA A 85 4.16 -17.22 4.53
N LEU A 86 5.33 -17.48 3.93
CA LEU A 86 6.03 -16.49 3.10
C LEU A 86 5.21 -16.05 1.88
N LEU A 87 4.58 -17.00 1.18
CA LEU A 87 3.67 -16.70 0.08
C LEU A 87 2.49 -15.84 0.52
N LYS A 88 1.91 -16.15 1.69
CA LYS A 88 0.78 -15.40 2.23
C LYS A 88 1.14 -13.95 2.52
N VAL A 89 2.30 -13.72 3.16
CA VAL A 89 2.80 -12.36 3.40
C VAL A 89 3.08 -11.63 2.08
N LEU A 90 3.73 -12.28 1.11
CA LEU A 90 4.00 -11.69 -0.20
C LEU A 90 2.72 -11.31 -0.95
N ASN A 91 1.74 -12.22 -1.00
CA ASN A 91 0.45 -11.98 -1.65
C ASN A 91 -0.30 -10.82 -0.98
N PHE A 92 -0.28 -10.76 0.35
CA PHE A 92 -0.89 -9.67 1.09
C PHE A 92 -0.20 -8.32 0.77
N ARG A 93 1.14 -8.28 0.79
CA ARG A 93 1.91 -7.07 0.48
C ARG A 93 1.69 -6.60 -0.95
N GLU A 94 1.59 -7.52 -1.92
CA GLU A 94 1.23 -7.20 -3.30
C GLU A 94 -0.17 -6.62 -3.42
N PHE A 95 -1.16 -7.25 -2.77
CA PHE A 95 -2.54 -6.75 -2.77
C PHE A 95 -2.62 -5.30 -2.25
N VAL A 96 -1.92 -5.01 -1.15
CA VAL A 96 -1.83 -3.65 -0.62
C VAL A 96 -1.13 -2.72 -1.61
N ALA A 97 -0.04 -3.17 -2.23
CA ALA A 97 0.70 -2.36 -3.20
C ALA A 97 -0.14 -2.02 -4.44
N VAL A 98 -0.89 -2.98 -4.97
CA VAL A 98 -1.87 -2.77 -6.03
C VAL A 98 -2.92 -1.74 -5.61
N GLY A 99 -3.48 -1.87 -4.40
CA GLY A 99 -4.47 -0.92 -3.87
C GLY A 99 -3.92 0.51 -3.71
N ILE A 100 -2.65 0.66 -3.37
CA ILE A 100 -1.96 1.96 -3.29
C ILE A 100 -1.68 2.52 -4.69
N ASN A 101 -1.11 1.70 -5.59
CA ASN A 101 -0.73 2.13 -6.93
C ASN A 101 -1.96 2.46 -7.80
N SER A 102 -3.07 1.77 -7.61
CA SER A 102 -4.38 2.09 -8.21
C SER A 102 -5.08 3.29 -7.56
N GLY A 103 -4.57 3.79 -6.43
CA GLY A 103 -5.10 4.96 -5.73
C GLY A 103 -6.38 4.71 -4.92
N ILE A 104 -6.74 3.44 -4.70
CA ILE A 104 -7.84 3.02 -3.81
C ILE A 104 -7.47 3.29 -2.35
N ILE A 105 -6.21 3.04 -1.99
CA ILE A 105 -5.65 3.24 -0.65
C ILE A 105 -4.90 4.57 -0.60
N ASP A 106 -5.00 5.30 0.50
CA ASP A 106 -4.21 6.51 0.74
C ASP A 106 -2.76 6.13 1.11
N GLU A 107 -1.84 6.32 0.16
CA GLU A 107 -0.41 6.06 0.35
C GLU A 107 0.15 6.84 1.55
N SER A 108 -0.28 8.08 1.76
CA SER A 108 0.30 8.96 2.77
C SER A 108 0.05 8.46 4.19
N THR A 109 -1.14 7.95 4.45
CA THR A 109 -1.55 7.38 5.73
C THR A 109 -0.93 6.00 5.92
N TYR A 110 -0.99 5.14 4.91
CA TYR A 110 -0.44 3.80 5.01
C TYR A 110 1.09 3.83 5.19
N LYS A 111 1.79 4.68 4.44
CA LYS A 111 3.25 4.86 4.57
C LYS A 111 3.64 5.31 5.98
N ARG A 112 2.93 6.25 6.59
CA ARG A 112 3.22 6.70 7.97
C ARG A 112 3.19 5.56 8.99
N ALA A 113 2.31 4.58 8.81
CA ALA A 113 2.18 3.45 9.72
C ALA A 113 3.15 2.30 9.41
N PHE A 114 3.40 2.01 8.12
CA PHE A 114 4.06 0.77 7.71
C PHE A 114 5.31 0.93 6.83
N CYS A 115 5.83 2.15 6.64
CA CYS A 115 7.00 2.36 5.77
C CYS A 115 8.18 1.46 6.15
N SER A 116 8.57 1.45 7.42
CA SER A 116 9.72 0.65 7.87
C SER A 116 9.47 -0.85 7.71
N THR A 117 8.25 -1.31 8.00
CA THR A 117 7.85 -2.72 7.88
C THR A 117 7.88 -3.18 6.42
N VAL A 118 7.26 -2.44 5.51
CA VAL A 118 7.22 -2.80 4.08
C VAL A 118 8.61 -2.80 3.47
N LEU A 119 9.45 -1.81 3.82
CA LEU A 119 10.83 -1.76 3.32
C LEU A 119 11.66 -2.93 3.84
N ARG A 120 11.57 -3.23 5.14
CA ARG A 120 12.24 -4.39 5.74
C ARG A 120 11.78 -5.70 5.12
N ASP A 121 10.47 -5.88 4.95
CA ASP A 121 9.90 -7.10 4.39
C ASP A 121 10.37 -7.27 2.93
N TRP A 122 10.36 -6.19 2.13
CA TRP A 122 10.88 -6.20 0.77
C TRP A 122 12.38 -6.54 0.73
N ASP A 123 13.21 -5.92 1.57
CA ASP A 123 14.65 -6.19 1.61
C ASP A 123 14.97 -7.66 1.91
N ASN A 124 14.15 -8.33 2.71
CA ASN A 124 14.31 -9.76 3.00
C ASN A 124 13.74 -10.66 1.89
N LEU A 125 12.69 -10.24 1.20
CA LEU A 125 11.96 -11.07 0.24
C LEU A 125 12.33 -10.82 -1.24
N GLU A 126 13.04 -9.73 -1.55
CA GLU A 126 13.40 -9.34 -2.93
C GLU A 126 14.16 -10.45 -3.67
N HIS A 127 15.10 -11.11 -3.00
CA HIS A 127 15.87 -12.21 -3.58
C HIS A 127 14.99 -13.42 -3.91
N THR A 128 14.07 -13.76 -3.00
CA THR A 128 13.06 -14.82 -3.19
C THR A 128 12.15 -14.52 -4.36
N VAL A 129 11.65 -13.28 -4.46
CA VAL A 129 10.79 -12.84 -5.58
C VAL A 129 11.53 -13.00 -6.90
N LYS A 130 12.79 -12.55 -6.97
CA LYS A 130 13.64 -12.70 -8.16
C LYS A 130 13.88 -14.17 -8.52
N ALA A 131 14.09 -15.04 -7.54
CA ALA A 131 14.23 -16.47 -7.75
C ALA A 131 12.94 -17.08 -8.32
N MET A 132 11.77 -16.75 -7.74
CA MET A 132 10.47 -17.21 -8.23
C MET A 132 10.17 -16.72 -9.65
N ARG A 133 10.50 -15.47 -9.99
CA ARG A 133 10.31 -14.94 -11.36
C ARG A 133 11.08 -15.76 -12.40
N LYS A 134 12.31 -16.16 -12.07
CA LYS A 134 13.15 -17.01 -12.93
C LYS A 134 12.57 -18.42 -13.07
N GLU A 135 12.12 -19.01 -11.96
CA GLU A 135 11.55 -20.37 -11.95
C GLU A 135 10.25 -20.45 -12.77
N PHE A 136 9.36 -19.47 -12.61
CA PHE A 136 8.05 -19.45 -13.28
C PHE A 136 8.05 -18.79 -14.66
N ASN A 137 9.18 -18.22 -15.08
CA ASN A 137 9.29 -17.40 -16.29
C ASN A 137 8.22 -16.29 -16.35
N LYS A 138 7.95 -15.63 -15.21
CA LYS A 138 6.97 -14.56 -15.06
C LYS A 138 7.62 -13.36 -14.39
N GLU A 139 8.06 -12.39 -15.19
CA GLU A 139 8.74 -11.19 -14.67
C GLU A 139 7.82 -10.26 -13.86
N THR A 140 6.50 -10.37 -14.05
CA THR A 140 5.50 -9.52 -13.41
C THR A 140 5.09 -9.95 -12.00
N LEU A 141 5.61 -11.08 -11.48
CA LEU A 141 5.27 -11.53 -10.14
C LEU A 141 5.72 -10.51 -9.09
N PHE A 142 4.79 -10.04 -8.25
CA PHE A 142 5.07 -9.10 -7.17
C PHE A 142 5.63 -7.74 -7.66
N GLN A 143 5.25 -7.32 -8.87
CA GLN A 143 5.76 -6.10 -9.50
C GLN A 143 5.26 -4.84 -8.77
N ASP A 144 4.01 -4.82 -8.32
CA ASP A 144 3.44 -3.65 -7.66
C ASP A 144 4.13 -3.37 -6.32
N LEU A 145 4.45 -4.42 -5.57
CA LEU A 145 5.24 -4.34 -4.35
C LEU A 145 6.65 -3.80 -4.61
N GLU A 146 7.32 -4.26 -5.66
CA GLU A 146 8.65 -3.76 -6.05
C GLU A 146 8.60 -2.26 -6.40
N ILE A 147 7.61 -1.84 -7.18
CA ILE A 147 7.41 -0.43 -7.54
C ILE A 147 7.19 0.41 -6.28
N LEU A 148 6.34 -0.06 -5.37
CA LEU A 148 6.03 0.63 -4.11
C LEU A 148 7.28 0.74 -3.22
N ALA A 149 8.00 -0.37 -3.02
CA ALA A 149 9.20 -0.41 -2.20
C ALA A 149 10.28 0.53 -2.76
N ASN A 150 10.54 0.49 -4.06
CA ASN A 150 11.48 1.40 -4.72
C ASN A 150 11.08 2.88 -4.60
N ARG A 151 9.78 3.19 -4.72
CA ARG A 151 9.25 4.54 -4.50
C ARG A 151 9.49 5.01 -3.07
N TRP A 152 9.35 4.13 -2.09
CA TRP A 152 9.57 4.45 -0.68
C TRP A 152 11.03 4.49 -0.28
N LYS A 153 11.91 3.65 -0.85
CA LYS A 153 13.36 3.73 -0.67
C LYS A 153 13.92 5.07 -1.15
N LYS A 154 13.42 5.61 -2.27
CA LYS A 154 13.82 6.92 -2.81
C LYS A 154 13.33 8.11 -1.97
N LYS A 155 12.22 7.95 -1.25
CA LYS A 155 11.62 8.99 -0.41
C LYS A 155 11.22 8.39 0.94
N PRO A 156 12.18 8.04 1.82
CA PRO A 156 11.86 7.43 3.10
C PRO A 156 11.06 8.41 3.98
N LEU A 157 10.37 7.89 5.00
CA LEU A 157 9.77 8.75 6.02
C LEU A 157 10.86 9.59 6.66
N LYS A 158 10.67 10.92 6.65
CA LYS A 158 11.57 11.83 7.36
C LYS A 158 11.29 11.73 8.86
N CYS A 159 12.35 11.65 9.65
CA CYS A 159 12.25 11.85 11.09
C CYS A 159 11.69 13.26 11.33
N LYS A 160 10.60 13.36 12.09
CA LYS A 160 10.15 14.65 12.63
C LYS A 160 10.90 14.82 13.94
N ILE A 161 11.96 15.62 13.91
CA ILE A 161 12.66 16.12 15.09
C ILE A 161 11.89 17.33 15.59
#